data_AF-A0A8T1MSW8-F1
#
_entry.id   AF-A0A8T1MSW8-F1
#
_cell.length_a   1.000
_cell.length_b   1.000
_cell.length_c   1.000
_cell.angle_alpha   90.00
_cell.angle_beta   90.00
_cell.angle_gamma   90.00
#
_symmetry.space_group_name_H-M   'P 1'
#
loop_
_entity.id
_entity.type
_entity.pdbx_description
1 polymer ?
#
loop_
_entity_poly.entity_id
_entity_poly.type
_entity_poly.pdbx_seq_one_letter_code
_entity_poly.pdbx_strand_id
1 'polypeptide(L)'
;MDAKLKQSDECFWGKRYRDCDAILDSLGSDPEVQWRKARSIFAQITSSEKEPSKDTLRSTFTKGLEEADKGLCINPKHANCLTMFHTIRGDIQTVSNWSTIIKSGQVTNVST
;
A
#
# COMPACT_ATOMS: atom_id res chain seq x y z
N MET A 1 -19.08 -0.70 14.44
CA MET A 1 -18.01 -0.59 13.43
C MET A 1 -16.74 -1.27 13.94
N ASP A 2 -16.33 -0.94 15.16
CA ASP A 2 -15.09 -1.39 15.82
C ASP A 2 -14.87 -2.91 15.81
N ALA A 3 -15.91 -3.71 16.06
CA ALA A 3 -15.79 -5.17 16.02
C ALA A 3 -15.37 -5.70 14.65
N LYS A 4 -15.88 -5.12 13.56
CA LYS A 4 -15.50 -5.47 12.19
C LYS A 4 -14.10 -4.97 11.85
N LEU A 5 -13.71 -3.79 12.33
CA LEU A 5 -12.34 -3.29 12.16
C LEU A 5 -11.33 -4.21 12.86
N LYS A 6 -11.64 -4.65 14.09
CA LYS A 6 -10.83 -5.64 14.81
C LYS A 6 -10.74 -6.97 14.06
N GLN A 7 -11.87 -7.47 13.55
CA GLN A 7 -11.89 -8.69 12.74
C GLN A 7 -11.04 -8.56 11.47
N SER A 8 -11.09 -7.40 10.80
CA SER A 8 -10.24 -7.08 9.66
C SER A 8 -8.75 -7.10 10.05
N ASP A 9 -8.40 -6.52 11.21
CA ASP A 9 -7.04 -6.53 11.74
C ASP A 9 -6.55 -7.96 12.05
N GLU A 10 -7.42 -8.82 12.63
CA GLU A 10 -7.12 -10.24 12.87
C GLU A 10 -6.89 -11.01 11.56
N CYS A 11 -7.70 -10.76 10.53
CA CYS A 11 -7.47 -11.32 9.18
C CYS A 11 -6.14 -10.85 8.59
N PHE A 12 -5.82 -9.56 8.73
CA PHE A 12 -4.58 -8.97 8.25
C PHE A 12 -3.35 -9.64 8.88
N TRP A 13 -3.30 -9.75 10.20
CA TRP A 13 -2.19 -10.41 10.89
C TRP A 13 -2.08 -11.90 10.58
N GLY A 14 -3.20 -12.55 10.26
CA GLY A 14 -3.24 -13.91 9.72
C GLY A 14 -2.84 -14.02 8.24
N LYS A 15 -2.39 -12.93 7.59
CA LYS A 15 -2.08 -12.85 6.15
C LYS A 15 -3.27 -13.21 5.23
N ARG A 16 -4.49 -13.17 5.75
CA ARG A 16 -5.73 -13.40 5.01
C ARG A 16 -6.23 -12.09 4.42
N TYR A 17 -5.43 -11.50 3.54
CA TYR A 17 -5.68 -10.14 3.03
C TYR A 17 -7.00 -10.02 2.26
N ARG A 18 -7.40 -11.07 1.51
CA ARG A 18 -8.71 -11.10 0.82
C ARG A 18 -9.88 -11.05 1.80
N ASP A 19 -9.81 -11.77 2.92
CA ASP A 19 -10.84 -11.74 3.96
C ASP A 19 -10.88 -10.36 4.63
N CYS A 20 -9.71 -9.76 4.87
CA CYS A 20 -9.58 -8.40 5.39
C CYS A 20 -10.27 -7.39 4.47
N ASP A 21 -10.00 -7.44 3.16
CA ASP A 21 -10.57 -6.51 2.17
C ASP A 21 -12.09 -6.66 2.10
N ALA A 22 -12.62 -7.89 2.08
CA ALA A 22 -14.06 -8.14 2.07
C ALA A 22 -14.77 -7.56 3.30
N ILE A 23 -14.16 -7.64 4.49
CA ILE A 23 -14.70 -7.03 5.70
C ILE A 23 -14.71 -5.50 5.56
N LEU A 24 -13.61 -4.91 5.09
CA LEU A 24 -13.47 -3.45 4.90
C LEU A 24 -14.42 -2.91 3.83
N ASP A 25 -14.68 -3.66 2.76
CA ASP A 25 -15.67 -3.30 1.73
C ASP A 25 -17.11 -3.32 2.25
N SER A 26 -17.39 -4.12 3.30
CA SER A 26 -18.69 -4.13 3.98
C SER A 26 -18.89 -2.94 4.93
N LEU A 27 -17.86 -2.08 5.09
CA LEU A 27 -17.90 -0.90 5.94
C LEU A 27 -18.09 0.37 5.09
N GLY A 28 -18.72 1.37 5.69
CA GLY A 28 -18.87 2.69 5.07
C GLY A 28 -17.53 3.41 4.91
N SER A 29 -17.56 4.55 4.23
CA SER A 29 -16.37 5.39 4.06
C SER A 29 -15.99 6.07 5.38
N ASP A 30 -14.85 5.68 5.95
CA ASP A 30 -14.30 6.21 7.19
C ASP A 30 -12.77 6.15 7.14
N PRO A 31 -12.02 7.12 7.70
CA PRO A 31 -10.56 7.10 7.72
C PRO A 31 -9.98 5.78 8.25
N GLU A 32 -10.59 5.17 9.26
CA GLU A 32 -10.17 3.89 9.85
C GLU A 32 -10.28 2.72 8.87
N VAL A 33 -11.25 2.78 7.95
CA VAL A 33 -11.39 1.80 6.86
C VAL A 33 -10.32 2.06 5.80
N GLN A 34 -10.15 3.31 5.41
CA GLN A 34 -9.30 3.71 4.30
C GLN A 34 -7.82 3.38 4.53
N TRP A 35 -7.27 3.67 5.71
CA TRP A 35 -5.87 3.32 5.98
C TRP A 35 -5.64 1.80 6.06
N ARG A 36 -6.63 1.02 6.49
CA ARG A 36 -6.54 -0.45 6.52
C ARG A 36 -6.56 -1.04 5.12
N LYS A 37 -7.36 -0.47 4.20
CA LYS A 37 -7.34 -0.84 2.77
C LYS A 37 -5.97 -0.55 2.16
N ALA A 38 -5.45 0.66 2.38
CA ALA A 38 -4.10 1.03 1.94
C ALA A 38 -3.03 0.06 2.47
N ARG A 39 -3.10 -0.30 3.76
CA ARG A 39 -2.18 -1.26 4.39
C ARG A 39 -2.31 -2.66 3.79
N SER A 40 -3.52 -3.14 3.56
CA SER A 40 -3.77 -4.45 2.95
C SER A 40 -3.19 -4.54 1.54
N ILE A 41 -3.43 -3.54 0.71
CA ILE A 41 -2.88 -3.43 -0.65
C ILE A 41 -1.35 -3.48 -0.62
N PHE A 42 -0.73 -2.70 0.28
CA PHE A 42 0.71 -2.67 0.46
C PHE A 42 1.29 -4.01 0.93
N ALA A 43 0.65 -4.67 1.89
CA ALA A 43 1.08 -5.96 2.40
C ALA A 43 0.96 -7.07 1.35
N GLN A 44 -0.11 -7.07 0.54
CA GLN A 44 -0.32 -8.07 -0.51
C GLN A 44 0.82 -8.06 -1.54
N ILE A 45 1.27 -6.87 -1.95
CA ILE A 45 2.32 -6.77 -2.98
C ILE A 45 3.72 -7.05 -2.42
N THR A 46 3.99 -6.65 -1.17
CA THR A 46 5.29 -6.86 -0.51
C THR A 46 5.48 -8.26 0.06
N SER A 47 4.40 -9.01 0.27
CA SER A 47 4.44 -10.41 0.73
C SER A 47 4.33 -11.45 -0.39
N SER A 48 4.32 -11.01 -1.66
CA SER A 48 4.30 -11.90 -2.82
C SER A 48 5.57 -12.74 -2.89
N GLU A 49 5.42 -14.07 -3.01
CA GLU A 49 6.56 -15.01 -3.16
C GLU A 49 7.37 -14.75 -4.43
N LYS A 50 6.69 -14.25 -5.47
CA LYS A 50 7.32 -13.83 -6.72
C LYS A 50 7.47 -12.33 -6.73
N GLU A 51 8.68 -11.86 -7.07
CA GLU A 51 8.95 -10.44 -7.28
C GLU A 51 7.98 -9.88 -8.36
N PRO A 52 7.11 -8.92 -8.00
CA PRO A 52 6.17 -8.37 -8.96
C PRO A 52 6.90 -7.50 -9.98
N SER A 53 6.32 -7.38 -11.18
CA SER A 53 6.86 -6.44 -12.16
C SER A 53 6.78 -5.01 -11.64
N LYS A 54 7.66 -4.15 -12.14
CA LYS A 54 7.63 -2.71 -11.85
C LYS A 54 6.28 -2.05 -12.15
N ASP A 55 5.64 -2.43 -13.25
CA ASP A 55 4.32 -1.88 -13.60
C ASP A 55 3.24 -2.34 -12.63
N THR A 56 3.31 -3.60 -12.18
CA THR A 56 2.46 -4.13 -11.11
C THR A 56 2.69 -3.38 -9.80
N LEU A 57 3.95 -3.18 -9.39
CA LEU A 57 4.30 -2.43 -8.17
C LEU A 57 3.72 -1.02 -8.22
N ARG A 58 3.97 -0.29 -9.31
CA ARG A 58 3.49 1.08 -9.49
C ARG A 58 1.97 1.16 -9.48
N SER A 59 1.28 0.27 -10.21
CA SER A 59 -0.19 0.24 -10.24
C SER A 59 -0.78 -0.06 -8.85
N THR A 60 -0.24 -1.06 -8.16
CA THR A 60 -0.73 -1.47 -6.85
C THR A 60 -0.45 -0.41 -5.77
N PHE A 61 0.74 0.18 -5.75
CA PHE A 61 1.03 1.29 -4.85
C PHE A 61 0.18 2.52 -5.13
N THR A 62 -0.10 2.84 -6.40
CA THR A 62 -1.01 3.95 -6.74
C THR A 62 -2.39 3.72 -6.13
N LYS A 63 -2.95 2.51 -6.23
CA LYS A 63 -4.22 2.16 -5.57
C LYS A 63 -4.16 2.32 -4.05
N GLY A 64 -3.08 1.86 -3.42
CA GLY A 64 -2.90 2.02 -1.97
C GLY A 64 -2.80 3.50 -1.55
N LEU A 65 -2.16 4.33 -2.37
CA LEU A 65 -2.08 5.78 -2.18
C LEU A 65 -3.46 6.44 -2.30
N GLU A 66 -4.26 6.05 -3.29
CA GLU A 66 -5.63 6.52 -3.50
C GLU A 66 -6.53 6.20 -2.29
N GLU A 67 -6.43 5.00 -1.73
CA GLU A 67 -7.19 4.66 -0.51
C GLU A 67 -6.76 5.53 0.68
N ALA A 68 -5.45 5.71 0.89
CA ALA A 68 -4.96 6.58 1.97
C ALA A 68 -5.43 8.05 1.78
N ASP A 69 -5.41 8.55 0.55
CA ASP A 69 -5.86 9.90 0.20
C ASP A 69 -7.36 10.10 0.43
N LYS A 70 -8.19 9.10 0.10
CA LYS A 70 -9.63 9.11 0.46
C LYS A 70 -9.84 9.29 1.97
N GLY A 71 -9.02 8.63 2.79
CA GLY A 71 -9.04 8.78 4.23
C GLY A 71 -8.65 10.19 4.68
N LEU A 72 -7.63 10.79 4.06
CA LEU A 72 -7.18 12.16 4.33
C LEU A 72 -8.19 13.22 3.86
N CYS A 73 -8.94 12.97 2.78
CA CYS A 73 -10.03 13.85 2.35
C CYS A 73 -11.14 13.96 3.41
N ILE A 74 -11.36 12.90 4.20
CA ILE A 74 -12.34 12.91 5.30
C ILE A 74 -11.72 13.52 6.57
N ASN A 75 -10.50 13.11 6.92
CA ASN A 75 -9.75 13.66 8.05
C ASN A 75 -8.29 13.92 7.66
N PRO A 76 -7.93 15.18 7.33
CA PRO A 76 -6.58 15.53 6.88
C PRO A 76 -5.47 15.30 7.90
N LYS A 77 -5.81 15.14 9.19
CA LYS A 77 -4.86 14.93 10.29
C LYS A 77 -4.86 13.49 10.80
N HIS A 78 -5.50 12.57 10.10
CA HIS A 78 -5.58 11.18 10.52
C HIS A 78 -4.21 10.50 10.46
N ALA A 79 -3.62 10.20 11.61
CA ALA A 79 -2.25 9.75 11.73
C ALA A 79 -1.96 8.50 10.88
N ASN A 80 -2.82 7.49 10.93
CA ASN A 80 -2.61 6.26 10.16
C ASN A 80 -2.71 6.47 8.65
N CYS A 81 -3.59 7.37 8.19
CA CYS A 81 -3.70 7.69 6.76
C CYS A 81 -2.46 8.43 6.29
N LEU A 82 -1.95 9.38 7.09
CA LEU A 82 -0.71 10.10 6.81
C LEU A 82 0.50 9.14 6.75
N THR A 83 0.59 8.20 7.69
CA THR A 83 1.66 7.19 7.69
C THR A 83 1.60 6.37 6.41
N MET A 84 0.44 5.78 6.08
CA MET A 84 0.30 4.97 4.87
C MET A 84 0.57 5.76 3.58
N PHE A 85 0.06 6.98 3.50
CA PHE A 85 0.26 7.85 2.34
C PHE A 85 1.75 8.14 2.10
N HIS A 86 2.49 8.53 3.15
CA HIS A 86 3.92 8.82 3.01
C HIS A 86 4.77 7.58 2.75
N THR A 87 4.47 6.45 3.40
CA THR A 87 5.16 5.17 3.15
C THR A 87 5.01 4.75 1.69
N ILE A 88 3.76 4.68 1.20
CA ILE A 88 3.48 4.23 -0.16
C ILE A 88 4.06 5.21 -1.20
N ARG A 89 3.95 6.51 -0.96
CA ARG A 89 4.53 7.53 -1.85
C ARG A 89 6.05 7.42 -1.94
N GLY A 90 6.72 7.13 -0.82
CA GLY A 90 8.16 6.88 -0.79
C GLY A 90 8.56 5.72 -1.70
N ASP A 91 7.79 4.62 -1.66
CA ASP A 91 8.07 3.44 -2.48
C ASP A 91 7.76 3.65 -3.97
N ILE A 92 6.71 4.41 -4.31
CA ILE A 92 6.46 4.83 -5.70
C ILE A 92 7.64 5.64 -6.25
N GLN A 93 8.19 6.55 -5.46
CA GLN A 93 9.35 7.35 -5.86
C GLN A 93 10.57 6.47 -6.09
N THR A 94 10.81 5.48 -5.21
CA THR A 94 11.88 4.52 -5.37
C THR A 94 11.71 3.70 -6.65
N VAL A 95 10.54 3.09 -6.86
CA VAL A 95 10.24 2.32 -8.09
C VAL A 95 10.44 3.20 -9.34
N SER A 96 10.05 4.47 -9.29
CA SER A 96 10.23 5.42 -10.40
C SER A 96 11.70 5.78 -10.63
N ASN A 97 12.48 5.98 -9.57
CA ASN A 97 13.92 6.29 -9.67
C ASN A 97 14.73 5.14 -10.29
N TRP A 98 14.33 3.88 -10.07
CA TRP A 98 14.96 2.73 -10.73
C TRP A 98 14.83 2.78 -12.27
N SER A 99 13.79 3.41 -12.86
CA SER A 99 13.76 3.59 -14.32
C SER A 99 14.75 4.64 -14.80
N THR A 100 15.00 5.66 -13.98
CA THR A 100 15.96 6.71 -14.34
C THR A 100 17.37 6.13 -14.38
N ILE A 101 17.73 5.29 -13.39
CA ILE A 101 19.05 4.65 -13.31
C ILE A 101 19.28 3.65 -14.46
N ILE A 102 18.27 2.81 -14.78
CA ILE A 102 18.38 1.86 -15.90
C ILE A 102 18.43 2.60 -17.26
N LYS A 103 17.66 3.68 -17.43
CA LYS A 103 17.68 4.49 -18.66
C LYS A 103 18.93 5.38 -18.78
N SER A 104 19.59 5.74 -17.68
CA SER A 104 20.81 6.55 -17.70
C SER A 104 22.09 5.74 -17.91
N GLY A 105 22.01 4.43 -18.13
CA GLY A 105 23.13 3.62 -18.61
C GLY A 105 24.35 3.55 -17.69
N GLN A 106 24.20 3.83 -16.40
CA GLN A 106 25.27 3.66 -15.41
C GLN A 106 25.02 2.41 -14.56
N VAL A 107 25.06 1.23 -15.20
CA VAL A 107 25.45 0.01 -14.51
C VAL A 107 26.96 -0.08 -14.69
N THR A 108 27.72 0.59 -13.82
CA THR A 108 29.14 0.31 -13.70
C THR A 108 29.27 -1.10 -13.14
N ASN A 109 29.57 -2.06 -14.02
CA ASN A 109 30.17 -3.32 -13.62
C ASN A 109 31.39 -2.99 -12.77
N VAL A 110 31.28 -3.16 -11.46
CA VAL A 110 32.46 -3.29 -10.61
C VAL A 110 32.80 -4.77 -10.62
N SER A 111 33.58 -5.15 -11.63
CA SER A 111 34.32 -6.41 -11.62
C SER A 111 35.42 -6.29 -10.57
N THR A 112 35.41 -7.19 -9.59
CA THR A 112 36.61 -7.61 -8.84
C THR A 112 36.61 -9.11 -8.80
#